data_AF-A0A2P6PHL9-F1
#
_entry.id   AF-A0A2P6PHL9-F1
#
_cell.length_a   1.000
_cell.length_b   1.000
_cell.length_c   1.000
_cell.angle_alpha   90.00
_cell.angle_beta   90.00
_cell.angle_gamma   90.00
#
_symmetry.space_group_name_H-M   'P 1'
#
loop_
_entity.id
_entity.type
_entity.pdbx_description
1 polymer ?
#
loop_
_entity_poly.entity_id
_entity_poly.type
_entity_poly.pdbx_seq_one_letter_code
_entity_poly.pdbx_strand_id
1 'polypeptide(L)'
;MLASKTHPCPSLISFPPSPTPHNLPNTLTFFCPKCPPHSHSLSIKAQHPAHTTPGQLRVDILSESLPFIQKFRGKTIVVKYGGAAMKDETLQATVVRDLFLLACVGLRPILVHGSGPEINLWLKRLNIEVNFHDGLRVTDAPTMEIISMFLAGKVNKHLVSLINREGVKAIDLCGSDGELITARPAPNAPKLGFVGEVARMDLSILRSIVDDGHIPVIASEW
;
A
#
# COMPACT_ATOMS: atom_id res chain seq x y z
N MET A 1 -9.18 -2.65 48.54
CA MET A 1 -8.30 -1.54 48.94
C MET A 1 -7.36 -1.25 47.78
N LEU A 2 -7.20 0.03 47.44
CA LEU A 2 -6.45 0.61 46.32
C LEU A 2 -7.08 0.52 44.92
N ALA A 3 -7.84 1.59 44.64
CA ALA A 3 -8.25 2.04 43.32
C ALA A 3 -7.04 2.54 42.51
N SER A 4 -6.91 2.05 41.27
CA SER A 4 -5.99 2.56 40.26
C SER A 4 -6.74 3.57 39.40
N LYS A 5 -6.39 4.86 39.56
CA LYS A 5 -6.91 5.98 38.78
C LYS A 5 -6.39 5.90 37.34
N THR A 6 -7.28 5.66 36.39
CA THR A 6 -7.02 5.88 34.97
C THR A 6 -7.40 7.31 34.59
N HIS A 7 -6.44 8.08 34.13
CA HIS A 7 -6.65 9.44 33.62
C HIS A 7 -7.52 9.42 32.34
N PRO A 8 -8.60 10.21 32.26
CA PRO A 8 -9.33 10.42 31.02
C PRO A 8 -8.59 11.41 30.13
N CYS A 9 -8.32 10.99 28.89
CA CYS A 9 -7.80 11.83 27.81
C CYS A 9 -8.82 12.96 27.52
N PRO A 10 -8.41 14.25 27.46
CA PRO A 10 -9.36 15.34 27.32
C PRO A 10 -9.84 15.51 25.87
N SER A 11 -11.17 15.55 25.74
CA SER A 11 -11.99 16.29 24.76
C SER A 11 -11.69 16.16 23.26
N LEU A 12 -12.67 15.54 22.58
CA LEU A 12 -13.08 15.79 21.20
C LEU A 12 -12.98 17.28 20.83
N ILE A 13 -12.19 17.58 19.80
CA ILE A 13 -12.25 18.87 19.10
C ILE A 13 -13.55 18.86 18.30
N SER A 14 -14.56 19.58 18.77
CA SER A 14 -15.75 19.91 17.97
C SER A 14 -15.44 21.15 17.13
N PHE A 15 -15.47 21.00 15.81
CA PHE A 15 -15.43 22.14 14.90
C PHE A 15 -16.81 22.81 14.89
N PRO A 16 -16.90 24.16 14.96
CA PRO A 16 -18.16 24.84 14.69
C PRO A 16 -18.59 24.58 13.24
N PRO A 17 -19.90 24.49 12.94
CA PRO A 17 -20.36 24.34 11.58
C PRO A 17 -19.92 25.56 10.75
N SER A 18 -19.39 25.29 9.56
CA SER A 18 -19.04 26.30 8.58
C SER A 18 -20.26 27.18 8.26
N PRO A 19 -20.12 28.52 8.20
CA PRO A 19 -21.21 29.37 7.76
C PRO A 19 -21.55 29.04 6.31
N THR A 20 -22.85 28.92 6.01
CA THR A 20 -23.36 28.75 4.65
C THR A 20 -23.10 30.02 3.82
N PRO A 21 -22.81 29.91 2.51
CA PRO A 21 -22.27 31.04 1.73
C PRO A 21 -23.32 32.07 1.28
N HIS A 22 -24.56 31.98 1.78
CA HIS A 22 -25.66 32.86 1.36
C HIS A 22 -26.09 33.78 2.50
N ASN A 23 -25.30 34.82 2.75
CA ASN A 23 -25.70 36.17 3.21
C ASN A 23 -24.55 36.84 3.98
N LEU A 24 -23.59 37.40 3.25
CA LEU A 24 -22.74 38.47 3.74
C LEU A 24 -23.03 39.72 2.90
N PRO A 25 -23.36 40.87 3.52
CA PRO A 25 -23.53 42.09 2.76
C PRO A 25 -22.19 42.49 2.13
N ASN A 26 -22.18 42.75 0.82
CA ASN A 26 -20.98 43.09 0.03
C ASN A 26 -20.38 44.49 0.32
N THR A 27 -20.82 45.15 1.39
CA THR A 27 -20.34 46.47 1.78
C THR A 27 -20.20 46.51 3.30
N LEU A 28 -18.97 46.51 3.80
CA LEU A 28 -18.68 46.86 5.19
C LEU A 28 -18.33 48.34 5.26
N THR A 29 -19.29 49.15 5.71
CA THR A 29 -19.08 50.56 6.03
C THR A 29 -18.58 50.69 7.47
N PHE A 30 -17.32 51.04 7.64
CA PHE A 30 -16.80 51.43 8.95
C PHE A 30 -17.17 52.89 9.23
N PHE A 31 -18.04 53.11 10.20
CA PHE A 31 -18.28 54.44 10.74
C PHE A 31 -17.29 54.72 11.88
N CYS A 32 -16.32 55.62 11.65
CA CYS A 32 -15.50 56.20 12.70
C CYS A 32 -16.18 57.48 13.20
N PRO A 33 -16.71 57.53 14.44
CA PRO A 33 -17.54 58.65 14.91
C PRO A 33 -16.76 59.94 15.24
N LYS A 34 -15.44 60.01 14.98
CA LYS A 34 -14.60 61.17 15.34
C LYS A 34 -13.81 61.81 14.19
N CYS A 35 -14.07 61.45 12.93
CA CYS A 35 -13.43 62.07 11.77
C CYS A 35 -14.46 62.75 10.83
N PRO A 36 -14.11 63.87 10.16
CA PRO A 36 -14.98 64.53 9.18
C PRO A 36 -15.28 63.63 7.96
N PRO A 37 -16.37 63.87 7.22
CA PRO A 37 -16.90 62.92 6.25
C PRO A 37 -16.06 62.92 4.97
N HIS A 38 -15.05 62.06 4.93
CA HIS A 38 -14.47 61.58 3.68
C HIS A 38 -14.83 60.10 3.53
N SER A 39 -15.83 59.82 2.70
CA SER A 39 -16.23 58.46 2.34
C SER A 39 -15.21 57.86 1.39
N HIS A 40 -14.19 57.20 1.93
CA HIS A 40 -13.39 56.26 1.15
C HIS A 40 -14.15 54.93 1.08
N SER A 41 -14.85 54.68 -0.02
CA SER A 41 -15.37 53.34 -0.31
C SER A 41 -14.22 52.48 -0.84
N LEU A 42 -13.74 51.55 -0.01
CA LEU A 42 -12.90 50.45 -0.49
C LEU A 42 -13.83 49.40 -1.07
N SER A 43 -13.95 49.39 -2.41
CA SER A 43 -14.64 48.33 -3.11
C SER A 43 -13.72 47.12 -3.18
N ILE A 44 -13.86 46.19 -2.23
CA ILE A 44 -13.30 44.85 -2.39
C ILE A 44 -14.13 44.18 -3.47
N LYS A 45 -13.60 44.10 -4.69
CA LYS A 45 -14.15 43.17 -5.69
C LYS A 45 -14.06 41.79 -5.07
N ALA A 46 -15.19 41.24 -4.64
CA ALA A 46 -15.31 39.82 -4.37
C ALA A 46 -14.89 39.09 -5.65
N GLN A 47 -13.67 38.57 -5.67
CA GLN A 47 -13.25 37.65 -6.70
C GLN A 47 -14.17 36.44 -6.55
N HIS A 48 -15.04 36.22 -7.54
CA HIS A 48 -15.71 34.95 -7.74
C HIS A 48 -14.65 33.83 -7.61
N PRO A 49 -14.93 32.71 -6.93
CA PRO A 49 -13.99 31.61 -6.89
C PRO A 49 -13.67 31.23 -8.34
N ALA A 50 -12.41 31.39 -8.72
CA ALA A 50 -11.95 31.03 -10.04
C ALA A 50 -12.36 29.58 -10.31
N HIS A 51 -13.00 29.31 -11.44
CA HIS A 51 -13.25 27.95 -11.88
C HIS A 51 -11.88 27.25 -12.04
N THR A 52 -11.44 26.52 -11.02
CA THR A 52 -10.22 25.73 -11.08
C THR A 52 -10.38 24.69 -12.18
N THR A 53 -9.57 24.80 -13.23
CA THR A 53 -9.63 23.83 -14.32
C THR A 53 -9.17 22.45 -13.82
N PRO A 54 -9.62 21.34 -14.45
CA PRO A 54 -9.11 20.01 -14.12
C PRO A 54 -7.58 19.87 -14.28
N GLY A 55 -6.96 20.74 -15.08
CA GLY A 55 -5.50 20.83 -15.20
C GLY A 55 -4.87 21.44 -13.95
N GLN A 56 -5.39 22.58 -13.50
CA GLN A 56 -4.89 23.28 -12.32
C GLN A 56 -4.99 22.41 -11.06
N LEU A 57 -6.13 21.74 -10.87
CA LEU A 57 -6.33 20.83 -9.74
C LEU A 57 -5.27 19.70 -9.69
N ARG A 58 -4.90 19.12 -10.84
CA ARG A 58 -3.88 18.06 -10.89
C ARG A 58 -2.48 18.58 -10.55
N VAL A 59 -2.16 19.79 -10.97
CA VAL A 59 -0.88 20.45 -10.64
C VAL A 59 -0.80 20.71 -9.14
N ASP A 60 -1.87 21.23 -8.56
CA ASP A 60 -1.94 21.53 -7.13
C ASP A 60 -1.76 20.26 -6.29
N ILE A 61 -2.49 19.17 -6.61
CA ILE A 61 -2.36 17.86 -5.94
C ILE A 61 -0.94 17.29 -6.06
N LEU A 62 -0.31 17.40 -7.23
CA LEU A 62 1.07 16.92 -7.42
C LEU A 62 2.06 17.74 -6.60
N SER A 63 1.87 19.05 -6.52
CA SER A 63 2.69 19.96 -5.70
C SER A 63 2.55 19.64 -4.21
N GLU A 64 1.33 19.42 -3.73
CA GLU A 64 1.03 19.02 -2.36
C GLU A 64 1.61 17.65 -1.99
N SER A 65 1.85 16.78 -2.98
CA SER A 65 2.45 15.46 -2.80
C SER A 65 3.98 15.50 -2.60
N LEU A 66 4.64 16.59 -2.99
CA LEU A 66 6.10 16.70 -3.01
C LEU A 66 6.77 16.45 -1.63
N PRO A 67 6.24 16.95 -0.49
CA PRO A 67 6.82 16.66 0.83
C PRO A 67 6.86 15.16 1.15
N PHE A 68 5.85 14.40 0.71
CA PHE A 68 5.80 12.94 0.92
C PHE A 68 6.84 12.21 0.07
N ILE A 69 7.00 12.61 -1.20
CA ILE A 69 8.02 12.06 -2.09
C ILE A 69 9.42 12.28 -1.49
N GLN A 70 9.72 13.51 -1.06
CA GLN A 70 11.01 13.84 -0.47
C GLN A 70 11.30 13.05 0.81
N LYS A 71 10.29 12.87 1.67
CA LYS A 71 10.42 12.12 2.93
C LYS A 71 10.84 10.67 2.73
N PHE A 72 10.34 10.01 1.69
CA PHE A 72 10.56 8.58 1.47
C PHE A 72 11.54 8.26 0.34
N ARG A 73 12.08 9.26 -0.36
CA ARG A 73 13.09 9.06 -1.40
C ARG A 73 14.27 8.22 -0.88
N GLY A 74 14.64 7.21 -1.66
CA GLY A 74 15.71 6.25 -1.34
C GLY A 74 15.34 5.20 -0.29
N LYS A 75 14.15 5.27 0.33
CA LYS A 75 13.71 4.28 1.31
C LYS A 75 13.18 3.02 0.64
N THR A 76 13.48 1.88 1.25
CA THR A 76 12.91 0.58 0.87
C THR A 76 11.54 0.41 1.50
N ILE A 77 10.57 -0.05 0.69
CA ILE A 77 9.22 -0.38 1.15
C ILE A 77 8.91 -1.81 0.74
N VAL A 78 8.52 -2.64 1.72
CA VAL A 78 8.04 -3.99 1.44
C VAL A 78 6.51 -3.96 1.38
N VAL A 79 5.96 -4.32 0.22
CA VAL A 79 4.53 -4.35 -0.05
C VAL A 79 4.07 -5.80 -0.06
N LYS A 80 3.23 -6.18 0.91
CA LYS A 80 2.59 -7.50 0.89
C LYS A 80 1.32 -7.43 0.06
N TYR A 81 1.31 -8.11 -1.08
CA TYR A 81 0.16 -8.21 -1.97
C TYR A 81 -0.61 -9.51 -1.73
N GLY A 82 -1.83 -9.40 -1.23
CA GLY A 82 -2.65 -10.54 -0.84
C GLY A 82 -3.38 -11.19 -2.01
N GLY A 83 -3.42 -12.52 -2.05
CA GLY A 83 -4.08 -13.28 -3.12
C GLY A 83 -5.58 -13.01 -3.31
N ALA A 84 -6.29 -12.43 -2.33
CA ALA A 84 -7.68 -11.99 -2.53
C ALA A 84 -7.77 -10.80 -3.49
N ALA A 85 -6.82 -9.87 -3.41
CA ALA A 85 -6.74 -8.69 -4.28
C ALA A 85 -6.22 -9.03 -5.69
N MET A 86 -5.68 -10.23 -5.89
CA MET A 86 -5.23 -10.73 -7.20
C MET A 86 -6.36 -11.29 -8.06
N LYS A 87 -7.60 -11.38 -7.58
CA LYS A 87 -8.69 -11.92 -8.42
C LYS A 87 -9.20 -10.94 -9.47
N ASP A 88 -9.01 -9.65 -9.20
CA ASP A 88 -9.50 -8.57 -10.04
C ASP A 88 -8.34 -8.00 -10.86
N GLU A 89 -8.41 -8.17 -12.18
CA GLU A 89 -7.39 -7.69 -13.12
C GLU A 89 -7.23 -6.16 -13.06
N THR A 90 -8.31 -5.42 -12.78
CA THR A 90 -8.24 -3.96 -12.66
C THR A 90 -7.45 -3.57 -11.42
N LEU A 91 -7.67 -4.26 -10.29
CA LEU A 91 -6.93 -4.04 -9.06
C LEU A 91 -5.47 -4.47 -9.19
N GLN A 92 -5.19 -5.57 -9.90
CA GLN A 92 -3.81 -5.95 -10.25
C GLN A 92 -3.11 -4.83 -11.01
N ALA A 93 -3.73 -4.30 -12.06
CA ALA A 93 -3.16 -3.23 -12.86
C ALA A 93 -2.90 -1.96 -12.03
N THR A 94 -3.81 -1.59 -11.13
CA THR A 94 -3.61 -0.47 -10.21
C THR A 94 -2.42 -0.70 -9.29
N VAL A 95 -2.30 -1.87 -8.66
CA VAL A 95 -1.17 -2.18 -7.77
C VAL A 95 0.16 -2.14 -8.52
N VAL A 96 0.22 -2.69 -9.73
CA VAL A 96 1.42 -2.65 -10.56
C VAL A 96 1.78 -1.21 -10.92
N ARG A 97 0.79 -0.38 -11.27
CA ARG A 97 1.00 1.05 -11.55
C ARG A 97 1.48 1.83 -10.32
N ASP A 98 1.01 1.49 -9.13
CA ASP A 98 1.48 2.08 -7.89
C ASP A 98 2.94 1.70 -7.60
N LEU A 99 3.32 0.43 -7.81
CA LEU A 99 4.72 -0.01 -7.68
C LEU A 99 5.64 0.73 -8.67
N PHE A 100 5.18 0.88 -9.91
CA PHE A 100 5.86 1.68 -10.92
C PHE A 100 6.05 3.13 -10.45
N LEU A 101 4.97 3.77 -9.98
CA LEU A 101 5.02 5.15 -9.48
C LEU A 101 6.03 5.29 -8.33
N LEU A 102 5.99 4.39 -7.34
CA LEU A 102 6.92 4.39 -6.20
C LEU A 102 8.37 4.31 -6.68
N ALA A 103 8.69 3.41 -7.63
CA ALA A 103 10.02 3.31 -8.21
C ALA A 103 10.41 4.61 -8.94
N CYS A 104 9.53 5.18 -9.76
CA CYS A 104 9.79 6.42 -10.50
C CYS A 104 10.07 7.63 -9.61
N VAL A 105 9.38 7.74 -8.46
CA VAL A 105 9.61 8.85 -7.52
C VAL A 105 10.84 8.64 -6.63
N GLY A 106 11.54 7.51 -6.79
CA GLY A 106 12.81 7.20 -6.15
C GLY A 106 12.71 6.37 -4.88
N LEU A 107 11.57 5.72 -4.61
CA LEU A 107 11.45 4.71 -3.56
C LEU A 107 11.94 3.35 -4.11
N ARG A 108 12.19 2.41 -3.21
CA ARG A 108 12.77 1.10 -3.54
C ARG A 108 11.80 -0.01 -3.14
N PRO A 109 10.73 -0.25 -3.92
CA PRO A 109 9.70 -1.20 -3.55
C PRO A 109 10.18 -2.65 -3.70
N ILE A 110 9.74 -3.50 -2.78
CA ILE A 110 9.88 -4.96 -2.81
C ILE A 110 8.47 -5.53 -2.70
N LEU A 111 8.06 -6.37 -3.63
CA LEU A 111 6.74 -6.99 -3.63
C LEU A 111 6.83 -8.39 -3.02
N VAL A 112 6.04 -8.68 -1.99
CA VAL A 112 5.88 -10.03 -1.43
C VAL A 112 4.46 -10.48 -1.68
N HIS A 113 4.27 -11.68 -2.23
CA HIS A 113 2.97 -12.14 -2.63
C HIS A 113 2.69 -13.57 -2.16
N GLY A 114 1.41 -13.89 -2.00
CA GLY A 114 0.92 -15.27 -1.84
C GLY A 114 -0.29 -15.48 -2.72
N SER A 115 -0.93 -16.65 -2.70
CA SER A 115 -2.12 -16.90 -3.56
C SER A 115 -3.13 -17.86 -2.94
N GLY A 116 -3.53 -17.62 -1.69
CA GLY A 116 -4.43 -18.50 -0.95
C GLY A 116 -5.71 -18.92 -1.72
N PRO A 117 -6.50 -17.98 -2.26
CA PRO A 117 -7.73 -18.33 -2.97
C PRO A 117 -7.52 -19.07 -4.30
N GLU A 118 -6.46 -18.76 -5.04
CA GLU A 118 -6.21 -19.38 -6.35
C GLU A 118 -5.60 -20.78 -6.18
N ILE A 119 -4.73 -20.98 -5.19
CA ILE A 119 -4.24 -22.30 -4.77
C ILE A 119 -5.42 -23.23 -4.46
N ASN A 120 -6.44 -22.75 -3.73
CA ASN A 120 -7.62 -23.57 -3.40
C ASN A 120 -8.34 -24.07 -4.66
N LEU A 121 -8.44 -23.22 -5.70
CA LEU A 121 -9.06 -23.60 -6.96
C LEU A 121 -8.26 -24.70 -7.66
N TRP A 122 -6.94 -24.62 -7.64
CA TRP A 122 -6.07 -25.62 -8.26
C TRP A 122 -6.05 -26.94 -7.50
N LEU A 123 -5.96 -26.93 -6.18
CA LEU A 123 -6.06 -28.14 -5.36
C LEU A 123 -7.40 -28.84 -5.59
N LYS A 124 -8.50 -28.09 -5.65
CA LYS A 124 -9.82 -28.64 -5.97
C LYS A 124 -9.88 -29.30 -7.36
N ARG A 125 -9.23 -28.70 -8.37
CA ARG A 125 -9.15 -29.28 -9.74
C ARG A 125 -8.36 -30.59 -9.77
N LEU A 126 -7.42 -30.75 -8.84
CA LEU A 126 -6.61 -31.96 -8.67
C LEU A 126 -7.26 -32.96 -7.69
N ASN A 127 -8.50 -32.71 -7.26
CA ASN A 127 -9.22 -33.52 -6.26
C ASN A 127 -8.47 -33.66 -4.92
N ILE A 128 -7.71 -32.63 -4.53
CA ILE A 128 -7.05 -32.55 -3.23
C ILE A 128 -7.93 -31.73 -2.30
N GLU A 129 -8.25 -32.30 -1.14
CA GLU A 129 -9.05 -31.64 -0.12
C GLU A 129 -8.26 -30.50 0.54
N VAL A 130 -8.91 -29.35 0.67
CA VAL A 130 -8.30 -28.17 1.29
C VAL A 130 -8.74 -28.08 2.75
N ASN A 131 -7.79 -28.27 3.66
CA ASN A 131 -8.02 -28.19 5.10
C ASN A 131 -7.31 -26.98 5.71
N PHE A 132 -7.95 -26.37 6.71
CA PHE A 132 -7.38 -25.26 7.48
C PHE A 132 -7.46 -25.57 8.98
N HIS A 133 -6.41 -25.18 9.71
CA HIS A 133 -6.35 -25.22 11.17
C HIS A 133 -5.84 -23.87 11.66
N ASP A 134 -6.60 -23.18 12.51
CA ASP A 134 -6.29 -21.82 13.01
C ASP A 134 -5.96 -20.79 11.92
N GLY A 135 -6.63 -20.87 10.77
CA GLY A 135 -6.41 -19.98 9.63
C GLY A 135 -5.18 -20.29 8.77
N LEU A 136 -4.40 -21.31 9.13
CA LEU A 136 -3.29 -21.83 8.34
C LEU A 136 -3.73 -23.07 7.55
N ARG A 137 -3.21 -23.21 6.32
CA ARG A 137 -3.51 -24.38 5.48
C ARG A 137 -2.74 -25.58 5.99
N VAL A 138 -3.44 -26.68 6.25
CA VAL A 138 -2.78 -27.98 6.46
C VAL A 138 -2.17 -28.42 5.14
N THR A 139 -0.85 -28.61 5.13
CA THR A 139 -0.06 -28.78 3.90
C THR A 139 0.80 -30.03 4.03
N ASP A 140 0.40 -31.12 3.38
CA ASP A 140 1.23 -32.33 3.27
C ASP A 140 2.25 -32.21 2.13
N ALA A 141 3.07 -33.24 1.91
CA ALA A 141 4.15 -33.18 0.92
C ALA A 141 3.62 -32.96 -0.52
N PRO A 142 2.60 -33.70 -1.00
CA PRO A 142 2.03 -33.45 -2.33
C PRO A 142 1.41 -32.04 -2.45
N THR A 143 0.73 -31.56 -1.41
CA THR A 143 0.15 -30.22 -1.40
C THR A 143 1.25 -29.16 -1.46
N MET A 144 2.36 -29.34 -0.74
CA MET A 144 3.49 -28.41 -0.74
C MET A 144 4.13 -28.30 -2.13
N GLU A 145 4.34 -29.42 -2.81
CA GLU A 145 4.88 -29.45 -4.18
C GLU A 145 4.02 -28.62 -5.13
N ILE A 146 2.69 -28.82 -5.08
CA ILE A 146 1.75 -28.07 -5.91
C ILE A 146 1.75 -26.58 -5.57
N ILE A 147 1.80 -26.23 -4.28
CA ILE A 147 1.85 -24.84 -3.83
C ILE A 147 3.09 -24.15 -4.38
N SER A 148 4.26 -24.80 -4.26
CA SER A 148 5.51 -24.23 -4.74
C SER A 148 5.50 -24.04 -6.25
N MET A 149 5.16 -25.10 -7.01
CA MET A 149 5.01 -25.01 -8.47
C MET A 149 4.06 -23.90 -8.90
N PHE A 150 2.96 -23.74 -8.18
CA PHE A 150 1.93 -22.75 -8.51
C PHE A 150 2.39 -21.31 -8.21
N LEU A 151 2.94 -21.07 -7.02
CA LEU A 151 3.39 -19.75 -6.61
C LEU A 151 4.59 -19.30 -7.45
N ALA A 152 5.64 -20.12 -7.52
CA ALA A 152 6.86 -19.81 -8.27
C ALA A 152 6.65 -19.84 -9.79
N GLY A 153 5.88 -20.81 -10.30
CA GLY A 153 5.76 -21.06 -11.73
C GLY A 153 4.69 -20.23 -12.44
N LYS A 154 3.60 -19.86 -11.76
CA LYS A 154 2.48 -19.12 -12.37
C LYS A 154 2.34 -17.72 -11.80
N VAL A 155 2.10 -17.61 -10.49
CA VAL A 155 1.69 -16.33 -9.89
C VAL A 155 2.86 -15.33 -9.91
N ASN A 156 4.06 -15.77 -9.50
CA ASN A 156 5.23 -14.88 -9.45
C ASN A 156 5.60 -14.37 -10.85
N LYS A 157 5.68 -15.29 -11.83
CA LYS A 157 5.96 -14.97 -13.24
C LYS A 157 4.92 -14.03 -13.85
N HIS A 158 3.64 -14.20 -13.51
CA HIS A 158 2.57 -13.32 -13.97
C HIS A 158 2.75 -11.88 -13.45
N LEU A 159 3.01 -11.72 -12.15
CA LEU A 159 3.24 -10.39 -11.55
C LEU A 159 4.48 -9.72 -12.14
N VAL A 160 5.58 -10.45 -12.29
CA VAL A 160 6.81 -9.95 -12.92
C VAL A 160 6.55 -9.52 -14.36
N SER A 161 5.78 -10.30 -15.13
CA SER A 161 5.38 -9.93 -16.49
C SER A 161 4.57 -8.64 -16.54
N LEU A 162 3.62 -8.45 -15.62
CA LEU A 162 2.84 -7.21 -15.53
C LEU A 162 3.71 -5.99 -15.19
N ILE A 163 4.60 -6.11 -14.19
CA ILE A 163 5.50 -5.02 -13.80
C ILE A 163 6.46 -4.65 -14.94
N ASN A 164 7.02 -5.65 -15.63
CA ASN A 164 7.90 -5.44 -16.77
C ASN A 164 7.20 -4.69 -17.91
N ARG A 165 5.90 -4.94 -18.14
CA ARG A 165 5.11 -4.23 -19.16
C ARG A 165 4.88 -2.76 -18.85
N GLU A 166 4.84 -2.38 -17.58
CA GLU A 166 4.78 -0.96 -17.16
C GLU A 166 6.14 -0.24 -17.30
N GLY A 167 7.21 -0.95 -17.67
CA GLY A 167 8.52 -0.35 -17.96
C GLY A 167 9.51 -0.35 -16.79
N VAL A 168 9.22 -1.08 -15.71
CA VAL A 168 10.18 -1.31 -14.62
C VAL A 168 10.64 -2.76 -14.67
N LYS A 169 11.95 -2.98 -14.52
CA LYS A 169 12.52 -4.32 -14.47
C LYS A 169 12.24 -4.96 -13.11
N ALA A 170 11.46 -6.03 -13.12
CA ALA A 170 11.18 -6.86 -11.95
C ALA A 170 11.98 -8.17 -12.01
N ILE A 171 12.45 -8.62 -10.85
CA ILE A 171 13.17 -9.88 -10.68
C ILE A 171 12.35 -10.82 -9.81
N ASP A 172 12.08 -12.00 -10.33
CA ASP A 172 11.40 -13.08 -9.64
C ASP A 172 12.34 -13.76 -8.65
N LEU A 173 11.89 -13.92 -7.40
CA LEU A 173 12.57 -14.68 -6.37
C LEU A 173 11.59 -15.51 -5.55
N CYS A 174 12.08 -16.61 -5.04
CA CYS A 174 11.45 -17.43 -4.02
C CYS A 174 12.33 -17.49 -2.76
N GLY A 175 11.81 -18.05 -1.67
CA GLY A 175 12.56 -18.16 -0.41
C GLY A 175 13.87 -18.95 -0.55
N SER A 176 13.89 -19.97 -1.41
CA SER A 176 15.08 -20.80 -1.65
C SER A 176 16.16 -20.11 -2.48
N ASP A 177 15.82 -19.08 -3.26
CA ASP A 177 16.75 -18.45 -4.19
C ASP A 177 17.82 -17.67 -3.43
N GLY A 178 19.08 -18.09 -3.56
CA GLY A 178 20.20 -17.52 -2.81
C GLY A 178 20.05 -17.68 -1.29
N GLU A 179 19.30 -18.69 -0.83
CA GLU A 179 18.94 -18.88 0.59
C GLU A 179 18.28 -17.63 1.23
N LEU A 180 17.53 -16.86 0.43
CA LEU A 180 16.86 -15.64 0.88
C LEU A 180 16.07 -15.85 2.17
N ILE A 181 15.37 -16.97 2.30
CA ILE A 181 14.63 -17.39 3.48
C ILE A 181 14.94 -18.84 3.80
N THR A 182 15.40 -19.09 5.03
CA THR A 182 15.44 -20.43 5.60
C THR A 182 14.26 -20.61 6.53
N ALA A 183 13.40 -21.58 6.23
CA ALA A 183 12.27 -21.95 7.06
C ALA A 183 12.69 -22.92 8.18
N ARG A 184 11.89 -22.94 9.24
CA ARG A 184 11.81 -24.04 10.22
C ARG A 184 10.35 -24.45 10.38
N PRO A 185 10.05 -25.69 10.77
CA PRO A 185 8.66 -26.10 11.03
C PRO A 185 7.97 -25.19 12.05
N ALA A 186 6.70 -24.85 11.81
CA ALA A 186 5.89 -24.12 12.78
C ALA A 186 5.75 -24.92 14.09
N PRO A 187 5.51 -24.27 15.25
CA PRO A 187 5.34 -24.94 16.54
C PRO A 187 4.27 -26.05 16.54
N ASN A 188 3.27 -25.90 15.68
CA ASN A 188 2.12 -26.76 15.47
C ASN A 188 2.22 -27.59 14.17
N ALA A 189 3.44 -27.77 13.62
CA ALA A 189 3.73 -28.61 12.46
C ALA A 189 3.12 -30.03 12.52
N PRO A 190 3.03 -30.73 13.66
CA PRO A 190 2.36 -32.04 13.71
C PRO A 190 0.89 -32.03 13.23
N LYS A 191 0.21 -30.88 13.31
CA LYS A 191 -1.16 -30.68 12.80
C LYS A 191 -1.22 -30.04 11.42
N LEU A 192 -0.17 -29.29 11.06
CA LEU A 192 -0.15 -28.44 9.86
C LEU A 192 0.66 -29.02 8.70
N GLY A 193 1.51 -30.02 8.95
CA GLY A 193 2.46 -30.55 7.97
C GLY A 193 3.61 -29.58 7.69
N PHE A 194 3.87 -29.30 6.41
CA PHE A 194 4.97 -28.49 5.89
C PHE A 194 4.74 -26.96 6.00
N VAL A 195 4.04 -26.51 7.04
CA VAL A 195 3.92 -25.08 7.33
C VAL A 195 5.13 -24.63 8.13
N GLY A 196 5.84 -23.62 7.62
CA GLY A 196 7.04 -23.09 8.26
C GLY A 196 6.89 -21.70 8.88
N GLU A 197 7.89 -21.37 9.68
CA GLU A 197 8.20 -20.02 10.15
C GLU A 197 9.59 -19.61 9.63
N VAL A 198 9.81 -18.31 9.46
CA VAL A 198 11.11 -17.78 9.05
C VAL A 198 12.12 -17.99 10.18
N ALA A 199 13.14 -18.81 9.94
CA ALA A 199 14.24 -19.04 10.88
C ALA A 199 15.40 -18.08 10.64
N ARG A 200 15.73 -17.82 9.36
CA ARG A 200 16.81 -16.93 8.93
C ARG A 200 16.42 -16.25 7.63
N MET A 201 16.94 -15.05 7.40
CA MET A 201 16.92 -14.40 6.09
C MET A 201 18.33 -13.95 5.69
N ASP A 202 18.72 -14.22 4.44
CA ASP A 202 19.91 -13.62 3.82
C ASP A 202 19.48 -12.60 2.76
N LEU A 203 19.75 -11.33 3.03
CA LEU A 203 19.35 -10.22 2.15
C LEU A 203 20.41 -9.85 1.10
N SER A 204 21.52 -10.60 1.01
CA SER A 204 22.62 -10.32 0.09
C SER A 204 22.15 -10.16 -1.35
N ILE A 205 21.35 -11.11 -1.85
CA ILE A 205 20.79 -11.08 -3.21
C ILE A 205 19.83 -9.90 -3.41
N LEU A 206 19.00 -9.57 -2.41
CA LEU A 206 18.06 -8.45 -2.51
C LEU A 206 18.76 -7.11 -2.58
N ARG A 207 19.88 -6.93 -1.86
CA ARG A 207 20.64 -5.68 -1.88
C ARG A 207 21.10 -5.36 -3.30
N SER A 208 21.73 -6.31 -3.98
CA SER A 208 22.20 -6.11 -5.36
C SER A 208 21.06 -5.76 -6.33
N ILE A 209 19.94 -6.51 -6.26
CA ILE A 209 18.78 -6.26 -7.14
C ILE A 209 18.20 -4.86 -6.91
N VAL A 210 18.05 -4.47 -5.66
CA VAL A 210 17.47 -3.19 -5.27
C VAL A 210 18.44 -2.03 -5.53
N ASP A 211 19.76 -2.24 -5.41
CA ASP A 211 20.83 -1.28 -5.76
C ASP A 211 20.85 -0.98 -7.26
N ASP A 212 20.58 -1.99 -8.10
CA ASP A 212 20.44 -1.84 -9.54
C ASP A 212 19.10 -1.20 -9.98
N GLY A 213 18.22 -0.86 -9.03
CA GLY A 213 16.94 -0.21 -9.29
C GLY A 213 15.84 -1.15 -9.81
N HIS A 214 16.03 -2.46 -9.67
CA HIS A 214 15.01 -3.45 -10.02
C HIS A 214 14.02 -3.67 -8.86
N ILE A 215 12.82 -4.15 -9.16
CA ILE A 215 11.80 -4.52 -8.16
C ILE A 215 11.87 -6.02 -7.91
N PRO A 216 12.29 -6.50 -6.73
CA PRO A 216 12.17 -7.89 -6.37
C PRO A 216 10.70 -8.27 -6.13
N VAL A 217 10.28 -9.42 -6.67
CA VAL A 217 8.96 -10.01 -6.45
C VAL A 217 9.15 -11.39 -5.83
N ILE A 218 8.68 -11.53 -4.58
CA ILE A 218 8.99 -12.67 -3.71
C ILE A 218 7.73 -13.50 -3.45
N ALA A 219 7.77 -14.78 -3.81
CA ALA A 219 6.71 -15.74 -3.55
C ALA A 219 6.79 -16.32 -2.12
N SER A 220 5.67 -16.34 -1.39
CA SER A 220 5.59 -16.88 -0.03
C SER A 220 5.35 -18.40 0.03
N GLU A 221 6.39 -19.19 -0.18
CA GLU A 221 6.35 -20.67 -0.24
C GLU A 221 7.18 -21.39 0.84
N TRP A 222 7.29 -20.83 2.05
CA TRP A 222 8.14 -21.34 3.14
C TRP A 222 7.38 -21.73 4.42
#